data_AF-A0A1C3H1N4-F1
#
_entry.id   AF-A0A1C3H1N4-F1
#
_cell.length_a   1.000
_cell.length_b   1.000
_cell.length_c   1.000
_cell.angle_alpha   90.00
_cell.angle_beta   90.00
_cell.angle_gamma   90.00
#
_symmetry.space_group_name_H-M   'P 1'
#
loop_
_entity.id
_entity.type
_entity.pdbx_description
1 polymer ?
#
loop_
_entity_poly.entity_id
_entity_poly.type
_entity_poly.pdbx_seq_one_letter_code
_entity_poly.pdbx_strand_id
1 'polypeptide(L)'
;MSYSSVGKKPFEKASKSSHHHIINDEVVQSALNNFYIPDVLPEVSISSLTVPHNSCEHSLKHVVAIDGGYTEIPLKIGYPSASLHFFQFGALYFKTEDLNNMKQQKHIAPEDMQKLRNIARIKLPLCTKGVKRKDCSSLTSSVRRSLFEFLKSENMGENSSLLDTLAWFVFHRYKHNRGVEEKHWNLASHPCNSDTRNVLLEENEMQNYIFSSNDGDIYLSDIFRLHEIIDDDLGASGISGYVTGLVEHLMLLHIIRSLLDKNRQTLNETIFILDRPTGWFGVTAGMHRLMLDLNNWLFENHNLFLIGLEKSGAFVEHASQIQSKMENGSILILNDKYIYSYISPGHEDANRPYASTSYYGHKIIFKTKFGQMYVASLPVKDLKKNPDGNDIPNLHEILSVIESLHCDMYENALLPIALTNKLVSLSAHPSTQILTNFAKATITK
;
A
#
# COMPACT_ATOMS: atom_id res chain seq x y z
N MET A 1 12.47 -31.66 -3.85
CA MET A 1 13.12 -30.99 -2.71
C MET A 1 14.50 -31.61 -2.51
N SER A 2 15.57 -30.81 -2.47
CA SER A 2 16.90 -31.30 -2.08
C SER A 2 16.92 -31.52 -0.56
N TYR A 3 17.50 -32.63 -0.09
CA TYR A 3 17.68 -32.89 1.33
C TYR A 3 18.59 -31.84 2.01
N SER A 4 18.39 -31.66 3.31
CA SER A 4 19.06 -30.65 4.14
C SER A 4 20.58 -30.81 4.16
N SER A 5 21.29 -29.67 4.14
CA SER A 5 22.76 -29.56 4.11
C SER A 5 23.42 -29.60 5.50
N VAL A 6 22.77 -30.17 6.51
CA VAL A 6 23.21 -30.03 7.91
C VAL A 6 24.21 -31.14 8.35
N GLY A 7 24.64 -32.04 7.45
CA GLY A 7 25.53 -33.16 7.75
C GLY A 7 26.82 -33.23 6.92
N LYS A 8 27.78 -34.06 7.34
CA LYS A 8 29.08 -34.32 6.67
C LYS A 8 28.98 -35.07 5.32
N LYS A 9 27.78 -35.24 4.75
CA LYS A 9 27.55 -35.99 3.51
C LYS A 9 27.57 -35.05 2.29
N PRO A 10 28.08 -35.51 1.13
CA PRO A 10 28.12 -34.69 -0.08
C PRO A 10 26.71 -34.31 -0.54
N PHE A 11 26.61 -33.13 -1.15
CA PHE A 11 25.36 -32.59 -1.68
C PHE A 11 24.88 -33.45 -2.86
N GLU A 12 23.65 -33.96 -2.79
CA GLU A 12 23.03 -34.63 -3.93
C GLU A 12 22.75 -33.59 -5.00
N LYS A 13 23.53 -33.62 -6.09
CA LYS A 13 23.24 -32.81 -7.27
C LYS A 13 22.11 -33.50 -8.02
N ALA A 14 20.99 -32.79 -8.22
CA ALA A 14 19.90 -33.29 -9.07
C ALA A 14 20.48 -33.76 -10.40
N SER A 15 20.09 -34.97 -10.83
CA SER A 15 20.58 -35.52 -12.09
C SER A 15 20.17 -34.62 -13.25
N LYS A 16 21.14 -34.28 -14.11
CA LYS A 16 20.92 -33.47 -15.32
C LYS A 16 20.03 -34.17 -16.36
N SER A 17 19.79 -35.48 -16.22
CA SER A 17 18.95 -36.27 -17.12
C SER A 17 17.50 -36.45 -16.65
N SER A 18 17.17 -36.04 -15.41
CA SER A 18 15.83 -36.27 -14.83
C SER A 18 14.71 -35.51 -15.53
N HIS A 19 15.02 -34.44 -16.26
CA HIS A 19 14.05 -33.69 -17.06
C HIS A 19 13.35 -34.55 -18.11
N HIS A 20 14.02 -35.60 -18.61
CA HIS A 20 13.43 -36.53 -19.59
C HIS A 20 12.17 -37.22 -19.06
N HIS A 21 12.12 -37.52 -17.75
CA HIS A 21 10.94 -38.10 -17.12
C HIS A 21 9.76 -37.14 -17.09
N ILE A 22 9.99 -35.82 -16.92
CA ILE A 22 8.92 -34.81 -16.95
C ILE A 22 8.47 -34.54 -18.38
N ILE A 23 9.41 -34.42 -19.32
CA ILE A 23 9.12 -34.12 -20.73
C ILE A 23 8.30 -35.25 -21.39
N ASN A 24 8.56 -36.51 -21.00
CA ASN A 24 7.85 -37.67 -21.54
C ASN A 24 6.68 -38.16 -20.67
N ASP A 25 6.38 -37.46 -19.58
CA ASP A 25 5.27 -37.85 -18.71
C ASP A 25 3.93 -37.54 -19.40
N GLU A 26 3.05 -38.53 -19.50
CA GLU A 26 1.76 -38.40 -20.19
C GLU A 26 0.84 -37.38 -19.49
N VAL A 27 0.90 -37.26 -18.16
CA VAL A 27 0.13 -36.27 -17.39
C VAL A 27 0.62 -34.87 -17.70
N VAL A 28 1.94 -34.66 -17.75
CA VAL A 28 2.55 -33.38 -18.12
C VAL A 28 2.21 -33.00 -19.55
N GLN A 29 2.38 -33.91 -20.51
CA GLN A 29 2.07 -33.63 -21.92
C GLN A 29 0.58 -33.34 -22.13
N SER A 30 -0.31 -34.11 -21.48
CA SER A 30 -1.75 -33.86 -21.50
C SER A 30 -2.10 -32.50 -20.91
N ALA A 31 -1.49 -32.11 -19.77
CA ALA A 31 -1.68 -30.79 -19.18
C ALA A 31 -1.18 -29.67 -20.10
N LEU A 32 0.02 -29.78 -20.66
CA LEU A 32 0.59 -28.79 -21.57
C LEU A 32 -0.25 -28.63 -22.85
N ASN A 33 -0.81 -29.71 -23.38
CA ASN A 33 -1.71 -29.66 -24.54
C ASN A 33 -3.03 -28.92 -24.26
N ASN A 34 -3.42 -28.81 -22.99
CA ASN A 34 -4.60 -28.05 -22.56
C ASN A 34 -4.26 -26.60 -22.19
N PHE A 35 -2.99 -26.23 -22.11
CA PHE A 35 -2.56 -24.86 -21.89
C PHE A 35 -2.47 -24.13 -23.23
N TYR A 36 -3.01 -22.93 -23.27
CA TYR A 36 -2.85 -22.02 -24.40
C TYR A 36 -2.37 -20.68 -23.90
N ILE A 37 -1.58 -20.00 -24.73
CA ILE A 37 -1.26 -18.59 -24.53
C ILE A 37 -2.34 -17.82 -25.29
N PRO A 38 -3.14 -16.97 -24.64
CA PRO A 38 -4.13 -16.16 -25.34
C PRO A 38 -3.45 -15.33 -26.45
N ASP A 39 -4.11 -15.21 -27.59
CA ASP A 39 -3.61 -14.37 -28.68
C ASP A 39 -3.45 -12.93 -28.18
N VAL A 40 -2.28 -12.34 -28.45
CA VAL A 40 -2.09 -10.90 -28.28
C VAL A 40 -3.00 -10.22 -29.28
N LEU A 41 -3.98 -9.44 -28.80
CA LEU A 41 -4.87 -8.68 -29.66
C LEU A 41 -4.05 -7.83 -30.64
N PRO A 42 -4.56 -7.59 -31.87
CA PRO A 42 -3.86 -6.82 -32.89
C PRO A 42 -3.26 -5.55 -32.29
N GLU A 43 -2.04 -5.21 -32.71
CA GLU A 43 -1.30 -4.08 -32.17
C GLU A 43 -2.12 -2.79 -32.36
N VAL A 44 -2.77 -2.34 -31.29
CA VAL A 44 -3.46 -1.06 -31.30
C VAL A 44 -2.36 0.00 -31.28
N SER A 45 -2.49 0.97 -32.18
CA SER A 45 -1.62 2.14 -32.18
C SER A 45 -1.77 2.87 -30.84
N ILE A 46 -0.80 2.67 -29.93
CA ILE A 46 -0.83 3.24 -28.59
C ILE A 46 -0.95 4.77 -28.65
N SER A 47 -0.30 5.41 -29.64
CA SER A 47 -0.41 6.85 -29.86
C SER A 47 -1.85 7.32 -30.13
N SER A 48 -2.72 6.47 -30.68
CA SER A 48 -4.15 6.78 -30.86
C SER A 48 -4.99 6.67 -29.57
N LEU A 49 -4.45 6.02 -28.53
CA LEU A 49 -5.10 5.86 -27.22
C LEU A 49 -4.59 6.86 -26.18
N THR A 50 -3.49 7.55 -26.46
CA THR A 50 -2.91 8.54 -25.56
C THR A 50 -3.57 9.90 -25.71
N VAL A 51 -3.68 10.61 -24.60
CA VAL A 51 -4.06 12.03 -24.55
C VAL A 51 -2.82 12.89 -24.22
N PRO A 52 -2.69 14.11 -24.76
CA PRO A 52 -1.57 14.98 -24.44
C PRO A 52 -1.63 15.44 -22.97
N HIS A 53 -0.48 15.44 -22.30
CA HIS A 53 -0.34 16.10 -21.01
C HIS A 53 -0.19 17.61 -21.21
N ASN A 54 -1.22 18.35 -20.85
CA ASN A 54 -1.20 19.80 -20.81
C ASN A 54 -0.50 20.26 -19.52
N SER A 55 0.84 20.37 -19.53
CA SER A 55 1.56 20.89 -18.36
C SER A 55 1.02 22.27 -18.00
N CYS A 56 0.73 22.46 -16.71
CA CYS A 56 0.17 23.69 -16.18
C CYS A 56 1.02 24.21 -15.02
N GLU A 57 1.00 25.52 -14.82
CA GLU A 57 1.45 26.07 -13.54
C GLU A 57 0.52 25.57 -12.44
N HIS A 58 1.10 25.16 -11.32
CA HIS A 58 0.37 24.61 -10.18
C HIS A 58 0.63 25.46 -8.94
N SER A 59 -0.38 25.56 -8.07
CA SER A 59 -0.28 26.34 -6.83
C SER A 59 0.26 25.52 -5.64
N LEU A 60 0.58 24.24 -5.87
CA LEU A 60 1.02 23.28 -4.86
C LEU A 60 2.36 23.68 -4.23
N LYS A 61 2.32 24.00 -2.93
CA LYS A 61 3.47 24.44 -2.13
C LYS A 61 4.05 23.34 -1.26
N HIS A 62 3.27 22.28 -1.03
CA HIS A 62 3.59 21.26 -0.05
C HIS A 62 3.52 19.87 -0.67
N VAL A 63 4.54 19.06 -0.42
CA VAL A 63 4.61 17.67 -0.85
C VAL A 63 4.74 16.79 0.38
N VAL A 64 3.85 15.82 0.53
CA VAL A 64 3.88 14.82 1.59
C VAL A 64 4.10 13.45 0.97
N ALA A 65 5.25 12.84 1.24
CA ALA A 65 5.56 11.49 0.79
C ALA A 65 5.44 10.51 1.96
N ILE A 66 4.74 9.39 1.74
CA ILE A 66 4.48 8.37 2.76
C ILE A 66 4.97 7.02 2.23
N ASP A 67 5.75 6.33 3.06
CA ASP A 67 6.29 5.00 2.76
C ASP A 67 6.49 4.19 4.04
N GLY A 68 6.50 2.88 3.90
CA GLY A 68 6.55 1.90 4.97
C GLY A 68 7.41 0.70 4.60
N GLY A 69 8.30 0.33 5.52
CA GLY A 69 9.17 -0.84 5.38
C GLY A 69 9.01 -1.81 6.53
N TYR A 70 9.36 -3.07 6.30
CA TYR A 70 9.46 -4.06 7.37
C TYR A 70 10.63 -5.01 7.17
N THR A 71 11.05 -5.64 8.27
CA THR A 71 12.10 -6.65 8.26
C THR A 71 11.75 -7.76 9.23
N GLU A 72 11.76 -8.99 8.74
CA GLU A 72 11.65 -10.19 9.57
C GLU A 72 12.98 -10.48 10.26
N ILE A 73 12.94 -10.75 11.57
CA ILE A 73 14.10 -11.19 12.35
C ILE A 73 13.86 -12.58 12.97
N PRO A 74 14.75 -13.55 12.73
CA PRO A 74 14.62 -14.89 13.32
C PRO A 74 15.14 -14.93 14.76
N LEU A 75 14.24 -15.19 15.71
CA LEU A 75 14.58 -15.37 17.13
C LEU A 75 15.04 -16.79 17.46
N LYS A 76 14.47 -17.80 16.79
CA LYS A 76 14.89 -19.19 16.92
C LYS A 76 14.90 -19.87 15.56
N ILE A 77 16.07 -20.37 15.18
CA ILE A 77 16.29 -21.15 13.95
C ILE A 77 16.08 -22.63 14.29
N GLY A 78 15.26 -23.35 13.52
CA GLY A 78 14.90 -24.76 13.75
C GLY A 78 13.55 -24.94 14.46
N TYR A 79 13.02 -26.17 14.50
CA TYR A 79 11.65 -26.44 14.96
C TYR A 79 11.50 -26.51 16.51
N PRO A 80 10.42 -25.94 17.09
CA PRO A 80 9.56 -24.92 16.47
C PRO A 80 10.34 -23.61 16.29
N SER A 81 10.18 -22.99 15.11
CA SER A 81 10.87 -21.75 14.71
C SER A 81 10.13 -20.53 15.23
N ALA A 82 10.85 -19.45 15.51
CA ALA A 82 10.27 -18.21 16.02
C ALA A 82 10.84 -16.98 15.30
N SER A 83 9.96 -16.06 14.90
CA SER A 83 10.31 -14.79 14.25
C SER A 83 9.39 -13.64 14.66
N LEU A 84 9.95 -12.43 14.53
CA LEU A 84 9.28 -11.16 14.77
C LEU A 84 9.51 -10.25 13.56
N HIS A 85 8.58 -9.35 13.28
CA HIS A 85 8.75 -8.32 12.28
C HIS A 85 8.93 -6.96 12.95
N PHE A 86 9.93 -6.20 12.50
CA PHE A 86 10.03 -4.78 12.80
C PHE A 86 9.50 -3.98 11.62
N PHE A 87 8.50 -3.15 11.86
CA PHE A 87 7.97 -2.20 10.89
C PHE A 87 8.48 -0.80 11.22
N GLN A 88 8.75 -0.04 10.17
CA GLN A 88 9.08 1.38 10.26
C GLN A 88 8.36 2.13 9.15
N PHE A 89 7.67 3.20 9.54
CA PHE A 89 6.89 4.04 8.64
C PHE A 89 7.35 5.48 8.72
N GLY A 90 7.20 6.20 7.62
CA GLY A 90 7.66 7.57 7.49
C GLY A 90 6.68 8.41 6.68
N ALA A 91 6.32 9.57 7.20
CA ALA A 91 5.76 10.66 6.41
C ALA A 91 6.76 11.81 6.39
N LEU A 92 7.19 12.20 5.20
CA LEU A 92 8.07 13.34 4.99
C LEU A 92 7.29 14.49 4.36
N TYR A 93 7.40 15.64 4.99
CA TYR A 93 6.91 16.90 4.45
C TYR A 93 8.04 17.68 3.78
N PHE A 94 7.75 18.21 2.61
CA PHE A 94 8.64 19.08 1.85
C PHE A 94 7.88 20.32 1.39
N LYS A 95 8.59 21.44 1.28
CA LYS A 95 8.13 22.53 0.41
C LYS A 95 8.58 22.25 -1.01
N THR A 96 7.76 22.59 -1.99
CA THR A 96 8.09 22.43 -3.42
C THR A 96 9.40 23.16 -3.77
N GLU A 97 9.64 24.34 -3.19
CA GLU A 97 10.89 25.11 -3.34
C GLU A 97 12.13 24.34 -2.88
N ASP A 98 12.04 23.64 -1.74
CA ASP A 98 13.15 22.86 -1.19
C ASP A 98 13.53 21.71 -2.14
N LEU A 99 12.54 21.05 -2.74
CA LEU A 99 12.74 19.97 -3.71
C LEU A 99 13.37 20.49 -5.01
N ASN A 100 12.94 21.66 -5.49
CA ASN A 100 13.54 22.31 -6.66
C ASN A 100 15.00 22.67 -6.43
N ASN A 101 15.36 23.12 -5.23
CA ASN A 101 16.75 23.41 -4.87
C ASN A 101 17.60 22.13 -4.79
N MET A 102 17.07 21.06 -4.18
CA MET A 102 17.78 19.78 -4.07
C MET A 102 18.05 19.12 -5.43
N LYS A 103 17.17 19.31 -6.41
CA LYS A 103 17.36 18.81 -7.79
C LYS A 103 18.59 19.36 -8.50
N GLN A 104 18.99 20.59 -8.19
CA GLN A 104 20.18 21.19 -8.80
C GLN A 104 21.49 20.56 -8.28
N GLN A 105 21.41 19.77 -7.20
CA GLN A 105 22.56 19.10 -6.60
C GLN A 105 22.74 17.71 -7.22
N LYS A 106 23.94 17.42 -7.76
CA LYS A 106 24.29 16.10 -8.32
C LYS A 106 24.27 14.97 -7.27
N HIS A 107 24.47 15.31 -6.01
CA HIS A 107 24.41 14.38 -4.88
C HIS A 107 23.74 15.06 -3.69
N ILE A 108 22.81 14.37 -3.04
CA ILE A 108 22.14 14.86 -1.83
C ILE A 108 23.10 14.66 -0.66
N ALA A 109 23.64 15.76 -0.12
CA ALA A 109 24.55 15.71 1.01
C ALA A 109 23.81 15.26 2.28
N PRO A 110 24.46 14.54 3.21
CA PRO A 110 23.86 14.18 4.50
C PRO A 110 23.31 15.38 5.28
N GLU A 111 23.92 16.55 5.14
CA GLU A 111 23.49 17.81 5.75
C GLU A 111 22.19 18.33 5.14
N ASP A 112 21.95 18.11 3.84
CA ASP A 112 20.68 18.43 3.19
C ASP A 112 19.56 17.46 3.62
N MET A 113 19.91 16.21 3.96
CA MET A 113 18.98 15.30 4.63
C MET A 113 18.63 15.75 6.06
N GLN A 114 19.51 16.49 6.75
CA GLN A 114 19.20 17.07 8.06
C GLN A 114 18.27 18.30 7.97
N LYS A 115 18.17 18.93 6.79
CA LYS A 115 17.17 20.00 6.52
C LYS A 115 15.76 19.45 6.36
N LEU A 116 15.61 18.13 6.15
CA LEU A 116 14.33 17.39 6.21
C LEU A 116 13.84 17.30 7.66
N ARG A 117 13.47 18.45 8.23
CA ARG A 117 13.22 18.59 9.68
C ARG A 117 11.85 18.08 10.14
N ASN A 118 10.92 17.80 9.22
CA ASN A 118 9.55 17.40 9.55
C ASN A 118 9.27 15.97 9.10
N ILE A 119 9.72 15.01 9.90
CA ILE A 119 9.53 13.58 9.64
C ILE A 119 8.74 12.96 10.79
N ALA A 120 7.54 12.49 10.50
CA ALA A 120 6.87 11.57 11.40
C ALA A 120 7.42 10.17 11.13
N ARG A 121 8.10 9.57 12.12
CA ARG A 121 8.58 8.18 12.06
C ARG A 121 7.96 7.37 13.17
N ILE A 122 7.24 6.33 12.79
CA ILE A 122 6.52 5.48 13.72
C ILE A 122 6.99 4.03 13.53
N LYS A 123 7.06 3.26 14.61
CA LYS A 123 7.68 1.94 14.63
C LYS A 123 6.74 0.93 15.30
N LEU A 124 6.64 -0.26 14.72
CA LEU A 124 5.80 -1.32 15.25
C LEU A 124 6.59 -2.64 15.28
N PRO A 125 6.94 -3.19 16.45
CA PRO A 125 7.35 -4.58 16.57
C PRO A 125 6.12 -5.48 16.60
N LEU A 126 6.09 -6.52 15.77
CA LEU A 126 4.95 -7.43 15.67
C LEU A 126 5.40 -8.90 15.69
N CYS A 127 4.85 -9.67 16.63
CA CYS A 127 5.06 -11.12 16.65
C CYS A 127 4.40 -11.74 15.42
N THR A 128 5.12 -12.62 14.72
CA THR A 128 4.63 -13.18 13.45
C THR A 128 4.80 -14.69 13.34
N LYS A 129 5.65 -15.33 14.14
CA LYS A 129 5.71 -16.79 14.16
C LYS A 129 6.32 -17.30 15.46
N GLY A 130 5.68 -18.27 16.12
CA GLY A 130 6.27 -18.95 17.29
C GLY A 130 6.65 -18.02 18.46
N VAL A 131 6.13 -16.80 18.47
CA VAL A 131 6.31 -15.77 19.50
C VAL A 131 4.95 -15.17 19.77
N LYS A 132 4.65 -14.87 21.02
CA LYS A 132 3.41 -14.19 21.43
C LYS A 132 3.70 -13.23 22.57
N ARG A 133 2.81 -12.29 22.81
CA ARG A 133 2.88 -11.41 23.98
C ARG A 133 2.62 -12.22 25.26
N LYS A 134 3.20 -11.78 26.38
CA LYS A 134 3.05 -12.46 27.69
C LYS A 134 1.61 -12.44 28.22
N ASP A 135 0.84 -11.42 27.86
CA ASP A 135 -0.55 -11.19 28.25
C ASP A 135 -1.57 -11.80 27.27
N CYS A 136 -1.12 -12.50 26.23
CA CYS A 136 -1.98 -13.05 25.19
C CYS A 136 -1.91 -14.58 25.13
N SER A 137 -3.06 -15.21 24.89
CA SER A 137 -3.18 -16.67 24.81
C SER A 137 -2.62 -17.24 23.51
N SER A 138 -2.65 -16.48 22.41
CA SER A 138 -2.27 -16.93 21.06
C SER A 138 -1.51 -15.87 20.26
N LEU A 139 -1.03 -16.25 19.07
CA LEU A 139 -0.37 -15.32 18.14
C LEU A 139 -1.39 -14.33 17.58
N THR A 140 -2.59 -14.81 17.22
CA THR A 140 -3.70 -13.99 16.74
C THR A 140 -4.08 -12.91 17.75
N SER A 141 -4.31 -13.26 19.02
CA SER A 141 -4.62 -12.28 20.06
C SER A 141 -3.45 -11.32 20.30
N SER A 142 -2.21 -11.79 20.17
CA SER A 142 -1.00 -10.95 20.26
C SER A 142 -0.94 -9.88 19.17
N VAL A 143 -1.19 -10.27 17.92
CA VAL A 143 -1.18 -9.35 16.78
C VAL A 143 -2.30 -8.32 16.91
N ARG A 144 -3.53 -8.78 17.19
CA ARG A 144 -4.69 -7.90 17.39
C ARG A 144 -4.41 -6.85 18.47
N ARG A 145 -3.93 -7.30 19.64
CA ARG A 145 -3.63 -6.42 20.78
C ARG A 145 -2.50 -5.45 20.47
N SER A 146 -1.40 -5.92 19.88
CA SER A 146 -0.27 -5.05 19.51
C SER A 146 -0.67 -3.98 18.50
N LEU A 147 -1.45 -4.33 17.47
CA LEU A 147 -1.91 -3.35 16.48
C LEU A 147 -2.86 -2.33 17.11
N PHE A 148 -3.82 -2.78 17.92
CA PHE A 148 -4.74 -1.88 18.62
C PHE A 148 -4.00 -0.88 19.53
N GLU A 149 -3.09 -1.37 20.38
CA GLU A 149 -2.31 -0.52 21.29
C GLU A 149 -1.41 0.45 20.54
N PHE A 150 -0.76 -0.01 19.47
CA PHE A 150 0.04 0.83 18.59
C PHE A 150 -0.79 1.99 18.01
N LEU A 151 -1.91 1.69 17.34
CA LEU A 151 -2.76 2.72 16.74
C LEU A 151 -3.37 3.66 17.77
N LYS A 152 -3.67 3.17 18.98
CA LYS A 152 -4.20 3.98 20.09
C LYS A 152 -3.16 4.95 20.66
N SER A 153 -1.90 4.53 20.71
CA SER A 153 -0.81 5.30 21.31
C SER A 153 -0.14 6.27 20.34
N GLU A 154 -0.12 5.93 19.05
CA GLU A 154 0.58 6.70 18.03
C GLU A 154 -0.27 7.88 17.57
N ASN A 155 0.29 9.09 17.61
CA ASN A 155 -0.39 10.33 17.29
C ASN A 155 0.38 11.21 16.29
N MET A 156 1.55 10.77 15.81
CA MET A 156 2.37 11.52 14.84
C MET A 156 2.70 12.95 15.27
N GLY A 157 2.72 13.23 16.59
CA GLY A 157 2.93 14.58 17.14
C GLY A 157 1.67 15.44 17.21
N GLU A 158 0.49 14.85 16.99
CA GLU A 158 -0.82 15.48 17.09
C GLU A 158 -1.53 15.17 18.41
N ASN A 159 -2.65 15.86 18.67
CA ASN A 159 -3.48 15.62 19.86
C ASN A 159 -4.35 14.36 19.76
N SER A 160 -4.57 13.86 18.54
CA SER A 160 -5.41 12.69 18.27
C SER A 160 -4.55 11.52 17.82
N SER A 161 -4.95 10.29 18.13
CA SER A 161 -4.23 9.07 17.73
C SER A 161 -4.59 8.62 16.31
N LEU A 162 -3.85 7.66 15.76
CA LEU A 162 -4.23 6.97 14.54
C LEU A 162 -5.58 6.25 14.71
N LEU A 163 -5.92 5.81 15.92
CA LEU A 163 -7.20 5.16 16.21
C LEU A 163 -8.36 6.16 16.25
N ASP A 164 -8.12 7.40 16.72
CA ASP A 164 -9.06 8.50 16.55
C ASP A 164 -9.34 8.73 15.07
N THR A 165 -8.31 8.71 14.22
CA THR A 165 -8.44 8.86 12.77
C THR A 165 -9.17 7.70 12.13
N LEU A 166 -8.93 6.48 12.58
CA LEU A 166 -9.69 5.32 12.13
C LEU A 166 -11.19 5.49 12.42
N ALA A 167 -11.55 5.93 13.63
CA ALA A 167 -12.93 6.22 13.98
C ALA A 167 -13.52 7.38 13.15
N TRP A 168 -12.73 8.42 12.90
CA TRP A 168 -13.12 9.54 12.04
C TRP A 168 -13.41 9.09 10.60
N PHE A 169 -12.60 8.17 10.08
CA PHE A 169 -12.74 7.66 8.73
C PHE A 169 -13.92 6.69 8.60
N VAL A 170 -14.00 5.68 9.47
CA VAL A 170 -15.00 4.60 9.41
C VAL A 170 -16.40 5.11 9.68
N PHE A 171 -16.54 6.01 10.64
CA PHE A 171 -17.83 6.59 11.00
C PHE A 171 -18.07 7.95 10.33
N HIS A 172 -17.35 8.25 9.23
CA HIS A 172 -17.58 9.42 8.38
C HIS A 172 -17.66 10.75 9.14
N ARG A 173 -16.90 10.91 10.23
CA ARG A 173 -16.98 12.09 11.13
C ARG A 173 -16.60 13.41 10.47
N TYR A 174 -16.07 13.37 9.24
CA TYR A 174 -15.84 14.53 8.39
C TYR A 174 -17.12 15.14 7.83
N LYS A 175 -18.23 14.40 7.77
CA LYS A 175 -19.53 14.90 7.33
C LYS A 175 -20.29 15.57 8.47
N HIS A 176 -20.87 16.75 8.21
CA HIS A 176 -21.70 17.47 9.18
C HIS A 176 -23.01 16.73 9.50
N ASN A 177 -23.69 16.22 8.47
CA ASN A 177 -24.94 15.48 8.61
C ASN A 177 -24.70 14.03 8.24
N ARG A 178 -24.73 13.14 9.24
CA ARG A 178 -24.50 11.70 9.08
C ARG A 178 -25.80 10.91 9.21
N GLY A 179 -26.13 10.11 8.21
CA GLY A 179 -27.18 9.11 8.21
C GLY A 179 -26.87 7.92 9.12
N VAL A 180 -27.76 6.92 9.14
CA VAL A 180 -27.59 5.71 9.95
C VAL A 180 -26.43 4.86 9.43
N GLU A 181 -26.36 4.66 8.11
CA GLU A 181 -25.29 3.87 7.45
C GLU A 181 -23.89 4.41 7.67
N GLU A 182 -23.76 5.72 7.90
CA GLU A 182 -22.47 6.38 8.10
C GLU A 182 -21.95 6.25 9.53
N LYS A 183 -22.77 5.71 10.45
CA LYS A 183 -22.46 5.56 11.88
C LYS A 183 -22.28 4.10 12.30
N HIS A 184 -22.30 3.16 11.36
CA HIS A 184 -22.05 1.75 11.65
C HIS A 184 -21.05 1.16 10.68
N TRP A 185 -20.50 0.01 11.06
CA TRP A 185 -19.66 -0.81 10.19
C TRP A 185 -20.02 -2.29 10.37
N ASN A 186 -20.25 -3.00 9.27
CA ASN A 186 -20.51 -4.43 9.30
C ASN A 186 -19.21 -5.22 9.13
N LEU A 187 -18.77 -5.90 10.19
CA LEU A 187 -17.60 -6.77 10.18
C LEU A 187 -17.99 -8.17 9.68
N ALA A 188 -17.26 -8.70 8.70
CA ALA A 188 -17.61 -9.97 8.06
C ALA A 188 -17.55 -11.18 9.01
N SER A 189 -16.59 -11.21 9.94
CA SER A 189 -16.47 -12.22 10.99
C SER A 189 -16.00 -11.63 12.32
N HIS A 190 -16.49 -12.21 13.41
CA HIS A 190 -16.06 -11.84 14.75
C HIS A 190 -14.60 -12.29 14.99
N PRO A 191 -13.73 -11.42 15.53
CA PRO A 191 -12.30 -11.69 15.61
C PRO A 191 -11.88 -12.67 16.71
N CYS A 192 -12.82 -13.04 17.59
CA CYS A 192 -12.66 -14.09 18.61
C CYS A 192 -13.45 -15.37 18.29
N ASN A 193 -14.38 -15.32 17.33
CA ASN A 193 -15.26 -16.44 16.99
C ASN A 193 -15.59 -16.42 15.49
N SER A 194 -14.88 -17.22 14.69
CA SER A 194 -15.05 -17.21 13.23
C SER A 194 -16.43 -17.70 12.75
N ASP A 195 -17.23 -18.33 13.62
CA ASP A 195 -18.59 -18.78 13.28
C ASP A 195 -19.61 -17.62 13.36
N THR A 196 -19.32 -16.60 14.17
CA THR A 196 -20.13 -15.39 14.25
C THR A 196 -19.81 -14.47 13.06
N ARG A 197 -20.76 -14.33 12.14
CA ARG A 197 -20.64 -13.55 10.89
C ARG A 197 -21.51 -12.30 10.92
N ASN A 198 -21.16 -11.31 10.10
CA ASN A 198 -21.92 -10.06 9.93
C ASN A 198 -22.19 -9.34 11.26
N VAL A 199 -21.12 -8.98 11.96
CA VAL A 199 -21.19 -8.27 13.24
C VAL A 199 -21.33 -6.77 12.97
N LEU A 200 -22.48 -6.20 13.32
CA LEU A 200 -22.71 -4.77 13.22
C LEU A 200 -22.01 -4.05 14.38
N LEU A 201 -21.17 -3.06 14.05
CA LEU A 201 -20.49 -2.20 15.01
C LEU A 201 -21.12 -0.80 14.93
N GLU A 202 -21.91 -0.41 15.94
CA GLU A 202 -22.51 0.92 16.00
C GLU A 202 -21.63 1.91 16.78
N GLU A 203 -21.37 3.09 16.22
CA GLU A 203 -20.46 4.08 16.82
C GLU A 203 -20.80 4.44 18.28
N ASN A 204 -22.08 4.51 18.62
CA ASN A 204 -22.59 4.84 19.96
C ASN A 204 -22.31 3.75 21.01
N GLU A 205 -22.13 2.50 20.59
CA GLU A 205 -21.78 1.37 21.46
C GLU A 205 -20.27 1.30 21.73
N MET A 206 -19.47 2.01 20.93
CA MET A 206 -18.01 2.01 21.04
C MET A 206 -17.56 2.71 22.33
N GLN A 207 -16.83 1.99 23.18
CA GLN A 207 -16.20 2.55 24.38
C GLN A 207 -14.68 2.40 24.29
N ASN A 208 -13.95 3.52 24.33
CA ASN A 208 -12.48 3.53 24.26
C ASN A 208 -11.92 2.73 23.07
N TYR A 209 -12.63 2.76 21.94
CA TYR A 209 -12.35 2.02 20.69
C TYR A 209 -12.56 0.51 20.77
N ILE A 210 -13.39 0.06 21.71
CA ILE A 210 -13.72 -1.34 21.95
C ILE A 210 -15.25 -1.50 21.87
N PHE A 211 -15.68 -2.59 21.24
CA PHE A 211 -17.06 -3.06 21.25
C PHE A 211 -17.10 -4.37 22.04
N SER A 212 -17.83 -4.38 23.14
CA SER A 212 -17.99 -5.58 23.95
C SER A 212 -19.01 -6.53 23.34
N SER A 213 -18.65 -7.81 23.29
CA SER A 213 -19.47 -8.89 22.73
C SER A 213 -19.35 -10.13 23.63
N ASN A 214 -20.35 -11.00 23.58
CA ASN A 214 -20.37 -12.25 24.34
C ASN A 214 -19.21 -13.19 23.96
N ASP A 215 -18.75 -13.11 22.71
CA ASP A 215 -17.64 -13.90 22.17
C ASP A 215 -16.26 -13.29 22.49
N GLY A 216 -16.23 -12.15 23.19
CA GLY A 216 -15.02 -11.39 23.55
C GLY A 216 -14.94 -10.04 22.85
N ASP A 217 -14.05 -9.19 23.32
CA ASP A 217 -13.93 -7.80 22.84
C ASP A 217 -13.48 -7.70 21.38
N ILE A 218 -14.10 -6.77 20.66
CA ILE A 218 -13.73 -6.34 19.30
C ILE A 218 -13.04 -4.98 19.42
N TYR A 219 -11.80 -4.90 18.97
CA TYR A 219 -11.09 -3.63 18.83
C TYR A 219 -11.50 -2.96 17.54
N LEU A 220 -11.59 -1.63 17.49
CA LEU A 220 -11.86 -0.92 16.23
C LEU A 220 -10.83 -1.26 15.13
N SER A 221 -9.59 -1.61 15.48
CA SER A 221 -8.60 -2.09 14.52
C SER A 221 -8.91 -3.46 13.90
N ASP A 222 -9.84 -4.24 14.45
CA ASP A 222 -10.25 -5.53 13.90
C ASP A 222 -11.04 -5.40 12.60
N ILE A 223 -11.49 -4.19 12.23
CA ILE A 223 -12.11 -3.92 10.92
C ILE A 223 -11.18 -4.23 9.74
N PHE A 224 -9.86 -4.23 9.97
CA PHE A 224 -8.87 -4.61 8.97
C PHE A 224 -8.82 -6.13 8.74
N ARG A 225 -9.51 -6.92 9.57
CA ARG A 225 -9.73 -8.36 9.37
C ARG A 225 -8.44 -9.18 9.27
N LEU A 226 -7.32 -8.66 9.80
CA LEU A 226 -6.04 -9.36 9.77
C LEU A 226 -6.09 -10.71 10.47
N HIS A 227 -6.95 -10.83 11.51
CA HIS A 227 -7.16 -12.07 12.25
C HIS A 227 -7.64 -13.25 11.37
N GLU A 228 -8.24 -12.99 10.21
CA GLU A 228 -8.78 -14.04 9.32
C GLU A 228 -7.69 -14.78 8.53
N ILE A 229 -6.48 -14.22 8.45
CA ILE A 229 -5.34 -14.75 7.68
C ILE A 229 -4.14 -15.05 8.57
N ILE A 230 -4.32 -14.96 9.90
CA ILE A 230 -3.32 -15.41 10.86
C ILE A 230 -3.62 -16.86 11.17
N ASP A 231 -2.58 -17.68 11.09
CA ASP A 231 -2.60 -19.06 11.55
C ASP A 231 -1.70 -19.15 12.79
N ASP A 232 -2.25 -19.60 13.92
CA ASP A 232 -1.51 -19.68 15.18
C ASP A 232 -0.35 -20.70 15.13
N ASP A 233 -0.42 -21.69 14.22
CA ASP A 233 0.59 -22.73 14.04
C ASP A 233 1.61 -22.37 12.94
N LEU A 234 1.14 -21.94 11.76
CA LEU A 234 1.99 -21.61 10.62
C LEU A 234 2.63 -20.21 10.74
N GLY A 235 1.93 -19.28 11.39
CA GLY A 235 2.33 -17.90 11.62
C GLY A 235 1.47 -16.87 10.88
N ALA A 236 1.91 -15.63 10.98
CA ALA A 236 1.25 -14.41 10.51
C ALA A 236 2.11 -13.64 9.49
N SER A 237 3.15 -14.23 8.90
CA SER A 237 4.05 -13.49 7.98
C SER A 237 3.31 -12.91 6.75
N GLY A 238 2.21 -13.56 6.32
CA GLY A 238 1.36 -13.08 5.23
C GLY A 238 0.66 -11.73 5.52
N ILE A 239 0.58 -11.29 6.79
CA ILE A 239 -0.08 -10.03 7.13
C ILE A 239 0.81 -8.81 6.94
N SER A 240 2.13 -8.98 6.81
CA SER A 240 3.10 -7.87 6.87
C SER A 240 2.83 -6.82 5.80
N GLY A 241 2.57 -7.23 4.55
CA GLY A 241 2.21 -6.30 3.48
C GLY A 241 0.90 -5.54 3.73
N TYR A 242 -0.08 -6.19 4.37
CA TYR A 242 -1.36 -5.56 4.74
C TYR A 242 -1.19 -4.58 5.90
N VAL A 243 -0.38 -4.92 6.91
CA VAL A 243 0.01 -4.00 7.99
C VAL A 243 0.73 -2.79 7.42
N THR A 244 1.61 -2.99 6.44
CA THR A 244 2.31 -1.87 5.82
C THR A 244 1.34 -0.94 5.11
N GLY A 245 0.48 -1.49 4.24
CA GLY A 245 -0.52 -0.70 3.52
C GLY A 245 -1.52 -0.01 4.43
N LEU A 246 -2.03 -0.67 5.47
CA LEU A 246 -3.01 -0.06 6.36
C LEU A 246 -2.41 1.10 7.15
N VAL A 247 -1.18 0.98 7.64
CA VAL A 247 -0.55 2.05 8.43
C VAL A 247 -0.21 3.25 7.54
N GLU A 248 0.30 3.04 6.32
CA GLU A 248 0.54 4.15 5.38
C GLU A 248 -0.75 4.92 5.05
N HIS A 249 -1.86 4.21 4.80
CA HIS A 249 -3.14 4.87 4.58
C HIS A 249 -3.65 5.59 5.83
N LEU A 250 -3.47 5.02 7.03
CA LEU A 250 -3.84 5.72 8.26
C LEU A 250 -3.00 6.98 8.50
N MET A 251 -1.71 6.94 8.18
CA MET A 251 -0.86 8.14 8.23
C MET A 251 -1.35 9.20 7.24
N LEU A 252 -1.70 8.81 6.01
CA LEU A 252 -2.31 9.70 5.01
C LEU A 252 -3.59 10.35 5.56
N LEU A 253 -4.53 9.54 6.03
CA LEU A 253 -5.80 9.98 6.58
C LEU A 253 -5.61 10.89 7.80
N HIS A 254 -4.60 10.58 8.63
CA HIS A 254 -4.30 11.34 9.83
C HIS A 254 -3.76 12.73 9.49
N ILE A 255 -2.88 12.83 8.49
CA ILE A 255 -2.37 14.12 8.00
C ILE A 255 -3.50 14.92 7.35
N ILE A 256 -4.34 14.30 6.49
CA ILE A 256 -5.51 14.96 5.89
C ILE A 256 -6.42 15.52 6.98
N ARG A 257 -6.78 14.70 7.98
CA ARG A 257 -7.61 15.14 9.11
C ARG A 257 -6.97 16.29 9.88
N SER A 258 -5.68 16.20 10.22
CA SER A 258 -4.97 17.27 10.93
C SER A 258 -5.00 18.59 10.15
N LEU A 259 -4.81 18.55 8.82
CA LEU A 259 -4.94 19.73 7.97
C LEU A 259 -6.37 20.27 7.94
N LEU A 260 -7.39 19.41 7.86
CA LEU A 260 -8.79 19.84 7.89
C LEU A 260 -9.16 20.54 9.22
N ASP A 261 -8.60 20.07 10.33
CA ASP A 261 -8.87 20.62 11.65
C ASP A 261 -8.11 21.94 11.90
N LYS A 262 -6.85 22.04 11.43
CA LYS A 262 -5.97 23.19 11.70
C LYS A 262 -6.00 24.27 10.62
N ASN A 263 -5.86 23.88 9.36
CA ASN A 263 -5.79 24.80 8.23
C ASN A 263 -6.23 24.12 6.92
N ARG A 264 -7.52 24.21 6.62
CA ARG A 264 -8.13 23.65 5.40
C ARG A 264 -7.50 24.19 4.11
N GLN A 265 -7.02 25.43 4.11
CA GLN A 265 -6.39 26.00 2.92
C GLN A 265 -5.08 25.28 2.57
N THR A 266 -4.31 24.85 3.57
CA THR A 266 -3.06 24.09 3.36
C THR A 266 -3.32 22.77 2.64
N LEU A 267 -4.46 22.11 2.89
CA LEU A 267 -4.83 20.88 2.18
C LEU A 267 -4.92 21.11 0.67
N ASN A 268 -5.51 22.23 0.25
CA ASN A 268 -5.66 22.59 -1.17
C ASN A 268 -4.32 22.94 -1.85
N GLU A 269 -3.25 23.15 -1.08
CA GLU A 269 -1.91 23.43 -1.58
C GLU A 269 -0.94 22.24 -1.36
N THR A 270 -1.47 21.08 -0.93
CA THR A 270 -0.69 19.89 -0.58
C THR A 270 -0.95 18.73 -1.53
N ILE A 271 0.12 18.17 -2.09
CA ILE A 271 0.10 16.89 -2.80
C ILE A 271 0.64 15.76 -1.92
N PHE A 272 -0.09 14.64 -1.90
CA PHE A 272 0.27 13.41 -1.22
C PHE A 272 0.77 12.37 -2.23
N ILE A 273 1.90 11.75 -1.93
CA ILE A 273 2.51 10.72 -2.77
C ILE A 273 2.66 9.44 -1.94
N LEU A 274 2.05 8.36 -2.41
CA LEU A 274 2.19 7.03 -1.83
C LEU A 274 3.09 6.16 -2.72
N ASP A 275 3.96 5.34 -2.11
CA ASP A 275 4.74 4.31 -2.81
C ASP A 275 3.94 3.00 -3.01
N ARG A 276 2.68 3.15 -3.42
CA ARG A 276 1.75 2.06 -3.71
C ARG A 276 0.59 2.61 -4.53
N PRO A 277 -0.18 1.76 -5.22
CA PRO A 277 -1.42 2.21 -5.83
C PRO A 277 -2.43 2.74 -4.80
N THR A 278 -3.35 3.60 -5.26
CA THR A 278 -4.52 4.09 -4.52
C THR A 278 -5.56 2.98 -4.38
N GLY A 279 -5.25 2.02 -3.51
CA GLY A 279 -6.10 0.87 -3.25
C GLY A 279 -5.78 0.17 -1.92
N TRP A 280 -6.79 -0.53 -1.42
CA TRP A 280 -6.73 -1.43 -0.30
C TRP A 280 -6.82 -2.87 -0.81
N PHE A 281 -6.03 -3.79 -0.24
CA PHE A 281 -5.82 -5.13 -0.84
C PHE A 281 -6.02 -6.25 0.17
N GLY A 282 -6.36 -7.44 -0.35
CA GLY A 282 -6.59 -8.63 0.48
C GLY A 282 -7.73 -8.41 1.47
N VAL A 283 -7.51 -8.82 2.72
CA VAL A 283 -8.54 -8.73 3.79
C VAL A 283 -8.97 -7.29 4.11
N THR A 284 -8.12 -6.30 3.83
CA THR A 284 -8.44 -4.88 4.07
C THR A 284 -9.17 -4.22 2.89
N ALA A 285 -9.37 -4.94 1.77
CA ALA A 285 -9.87 -4.35 0.53
C ALA A 285 -11.19 -3.61 0.69
N GLY A 286 -12.07 -4.03 1.60
CA GLY A 286 -13.35 -3.37 1.88
C GLY A 286 -13.24 -1.86 2.20
N MET A 287 -12.09 -1.41 2.70
CA MET A 287 -11.83 0.00 3.02
C MET A 287 -11.84 0.94 1.79
N HIS A 288 -11.71 0.42 0.57
CA HIS A 288 -11.78 1.23 -0.66
C HIS A 288 -13.10 2.02 -0.77
N ARG A 289 -14.21 1.48 -0.26
CA ARG A 289 -15.52 2.15 -0.30
C ARG A 289 -15.52 3.43 0.52
N LEU A 290 -14.92 3.37 1.71
CA LEU A 290 -14.76 4.53 2.58
C LEU A 290 -13.82 5.56 1.96
N MET A 291 -12.78 5.13 1.23
CA MET A 291 -11.92 6.04 0.47
C MET A 291 -12.67 6.73 -0.66
N LEU A 292 -13.48 6.01 -1.44
CA LEU A 292 -14.31 6.62 -2.50
C LEU A 292 -15.28 7.66 -1.93
N ASP A 293 -15.93 7.37 -0.81
CA ASP A 293 -16.81 8.32 -0.14
C ASP A 293 -16.06 9.55 0.41
N LEU A 294 -14.89 9.33 1.02
CA LEU A 294 -14.03 10.43 1.47
C LEU A 294 -13.53 11.26 0.28
N ASN A 295 -13.14 10.64 -0.82
CA ASN A 295 -12.71 11.34 -2.04
C ASN A 295 -13.85 12.22 -2.55
N ASN A 296 -15.07 11.68 -2.67
CA ASN A 296 -16.25 12.42 -3.09
C ASN A 296 -16.45 13.67 -2.22
N TRP A 297 -16.46 13.48 -0.91
CA TRP A 297 -16.61 14.58 0.03
C TRP A 297 -15.47 15.60 -0.08
N LEU A 298 -14.22 15.16 -0.20
CA LEU A 298 -13.06 16.05 -0.35
C LEU A 298 -13.10 16.84 -1.66
N PHE A 299 -13.48 16.23 -2.78
CA PHE A 299 -13.60 16.91 -4.07
C PHE A 299 -14.78 17.90 -4.13
N GLU A 300 -15.81 17.70 -3.30
CA GLU A 300 -16.97 18.62 -3.23
C GLU A 300 -16.72 19.82 -2.31
N ASN A 301 -15.95 19.63 -1.24
CA ASN A 301 -15.80 20.63 -0.18
C ASN A 301 -14.41 21.29 -0.15
N HIS A 302 -13.41 20.61 -0.70
CA HIS A 302 -11.99 20.98 -0.65
C HIS A 302 -11.33 20.63 -2.00
N ASN A 303 -10.01 20.44 -2.00
CA ASN A 303 -9.31 19.81 -3.10
C ASN A 303 -8.40 18.69 -2.59
N LEU A 304 -8.22 17.64 -3.39
CA LEU A 304 -7.36 16.51 -3.05
C LEU A 304 -6.37 16.27 -4.19
N PHE A 305 -5.09 16.43 -3.89
CA PHE A 305 -3.99 16.06 -4.77
C PHE A 305 -3.32 14.84 -4.17
N LEU A 306 -3.65 13.66 -4.67
CA LEU A 306 -3.08 12.41 -4.18
C LEU A 306 -2.73 11.54 -5.38
N ILE A 307 -1.59 10.88 -5.30
CA ILE A 307 -1.11 9.96 -6.32
C ILE A 307 -0.48 8.73 -5.66
N GLY A 308 -0.90 7.57 -6.13
CA GLY A 308 -0.25 6.31 -5.80
C GLY A 308 0.63 5.84 -6.94
N LEU A 309 1.91 5.61 -6.68
CA LEU A 309 2.89 5.21 -7.69
C LEU A 309 3.23 3.72 -7.59
N GLU A 310 3.38 3.09 -8.74
CA GLU A 310 3.80 1.69 -8.84
C GLU A 310 5.22 1.61 -9.41
N LYS A 311 6.09 0.85 -8.73
CA LYS A 311 7.49 0.63 -9.12
C LYS A 311 7.77 -0.77 -9.66
N SER A 312 6.81 -1.68 -9.52
CA SER A 312 6.92 -3.07 -9.97
C SER A 312 5.55 -3.65 -10.32
N GLY A 313 5.57 -4.84 -10.93
CA GLY A 313 4.37 -5.57 -11.33
C GLY A 313 3.97 -5.34 -12.78
N ALA A 314 2.92 -6.04 -13.21
CA ALA A 314 2.52 -6.16 -14.61
C ALA A 314 2.31 -4.81 -15.32
N PHE A 315 1.74 -3.81 -14.63
CA PHE A 315 1.52 -2.49 -15.20
C PHE A 315 2.84 -1.75 -15.51
N VAL A 316 3.84 -1.89 -14.65
CA VAL A 316 5.16 -1.27 -14.83
C VAL A 316 5.96 -1.99 -15.91
N GLU A 317 5.89 -3.32 -15.93
CA GLU A 317 6.47 -4.15 -17.00
C GLU A 317 5.89 -3.78 -18.37
N HIS A 318 4.55 -3.67 -18.45
CA HIS A 318 3.86 -3.24 -19.67
C HIS A 318 4.22 -1.80 -20.06
N ALA A 319 4.27 -0.86 -19.11
CA ALA A 319 4.67 0.51 -19.36
C ALA A 319 6.08 0.59 -19.99
N SER A 320 7.02 -0.23 -19.52
CA SER A 320 8.36 -0.33 -20.11
C SER A 320 8.32 -0.82 -21.56
N GLN A 321 7.49 -1.82 -21.85
CA GLN A 321 7.36 -2.39 -23.20
C GLN A 321 6.74 -1.41 -24.22
N ILE A 322 5.83 -0.53 -23.80
CA ILE A 322 5.17 0.45 -24.68
C ILE A 322 5.86 1.81 -24.73
N GLN A 323 6.96 2.01 -23.99
CA GLN A 323 7.62 3.32 -23.86
C GLN A 323 8.02 3.91 -25.21
N SER A 324 8.52 3.11 -26.16
CA SER A 324 8.89 3.56 -27.51
C SER A 324 7.69 3.90 -28.40
N LYS A 325 6.49 3.42 -28.04
CA LYS A 325 5.24 3.61 -28.79
C LYS A 325 4.42 4.80 -28.28
N MET A 326 4.76 5.35 -27.12
CA MET A 326 4.12 6.53 -26.54
C MET A 326 4.92 7.80 -26.88
N GLU A 327 4.21 8.87 -27.24
CA GLU A 327 4.83 10.18 -27.42
C GLU A 327 5.27 10.78 -26.07
N ASN A 328 6.32 11.60 -26.06
CA ASN A 328 6.73 12.29 -24.84
C ASN A 328 5.66 13.31 -24.43
N GLY A 329 5.40 13.43 -23.12
CA GLY A 329 4.35 14.31 -22.60
C GLY A 329 2.95 13.80 -22.90
N SER A 330 2.76 12.48 -22.88
CA SER A 330 1.46 11.84 -23.16
C SER A 330 1.00 10.96 -22.00
N ILE A 331 -0.31 10.78 -21.89
CA ILE A 331 -0.98 10.01 -20.85
C ILE A 331 -1.77 8.91 -21.54
N LEU A 332 -1.55 7.67 -21.13
CA LEU A 332 -2.43 6.55 -21.45
C LEU A 332 -3.34 6.30 -20.25
N ILE A 333 -4.62 6.64 -20.40
CA ILE A 333 -5.65 6.36 -19.39
C ILE A 333 -6.13 4.93 -19.61
N LEU A 334 -5.97 4.07 -18.60
CA LEU A 334 -6.23 2.64 -18.76
C LEU A 334 -7.73 2.35 -18.55
N ASN A 335 -8.40 1.93 -19.63
CA ASN A 335 -9.74 1.36 -19.57
C ASN A 335 -9.68 -0.17 -19.39
N ASP A 336 -10.80 -0.76 -18.95
CA ASP A 336 -10.89 -2.18 -18.65
C ASP A 336 -10.50 -3.04 -19.86
N LYS A 337 -11.01 -2.67 -21.05
CA LYS A 337 -10.70 -3.38 -22.29
C LYS A 337 -9.18 -3.46 -22.49
N TYR A 338 -8.47 -2.36 -22.33
CA TYR A 338 -7.02 -2.32 -22.49
C TYR A 338 -6.30 -3.18 -21.43
N ILE A 339 -6.71 -3.06 -20.16
CA ILE A 339 -6.11 -3.80 -19.05
C ILE A 339 -6.23 -5.31 -19.28
N TYR A 340 -7.44 -5.80 -19.57
CA TYR A 340 -7.71 -7.22 -19.80
C TYR A 340 -7.16 -7.75 -21.14
N SER A 341 -6.85 -6.86 -22.07
CA SER A 341 -6.24 -7.22 -23.36
C SER A 341 -4.73 -7.37 -23.30
N TYR A 342 -4.04 -6.50 -22.55
CA TYR A 342 -2.60 -6.33 -22.69
C TYR A 342 -1.79 -6.46 -21.38
N ILE A 343 -2.40 -6.27 -20.22
CA ILE A 343 -1.66 -6.19 -18.94
C ILE A 343 -1.99 -7.37 -18.04
N SER A 344 -3.28 -7.63 -17.82
CA SER A 344 -3.75 -8.72 -16.97
C SER A 344 -4.80 -9.53 -17.74
N PRO A 345 -4.36 -10.44 -18.63
CA PRO A 345 -5.25 -11.22 -19.47
C PRO A 345 -6.31 -11.95 -18.66
N GLY A 346 -7.57 -11.70 -18.99
CA GLY A 346 -8.73 -12.23 -18.28
C GLY A 346 -10.04 -11.76 -18.91
N HIS A 347 -11.16 -12.12 -18.29
CA HIS A 347 -12.47 -11.66 -18.74
C HIS A 347 -12.90 -10.43 -17.94
N GLU A 348 -13.31 -9.41 -18.67
CA GLU A 348 -13.95 -8.22 -18.13
C GLU A 348 -15.28 -8.60 -17.45
N ASP A 349 -15.53 -8.09 -16.25
CA ASP A 349 -16.86 -8.20 -15.63
C ASP A 349 -17.80 -7.23 -16.34
N ALA A 350 -18.91 -7.72 -16.89
CA ALA A 350 -19.86 -6.90 -17.63
C ALA A 350 -20.40 -5.71 -16.81
N ASN A 351 -20.52 -5.86 -15.49
CA ASN A 351 -21.23 -4.94 -14.61
C ASN A 351 -20.30 -4.14 -13.68
N ARG A 352 -18.99 -4.42 -13.67
CA ARG A 352 -18.07 -3.82 -12.71
C ARG A 352 -16.78 -3.32 -13.38
N PRO A 353 -16.32 -2.11 -13.04
CA PRO A 353 -14.99 -1.63 -13.41
C PRO A 353 -13.86 -2.53 -12.90
N TYR A 354 -12.72 -2.48 -13.58
CA TYR A 354 -11.51 -3.14 -13.12
C TYR A 354 -11.22 -2.79 -11.65
N ALA A 355 -11.01 -3.83 -10.85
CA ALA A 355 -10.64 -3.75 -9.45
C ALA A 355 -11.56 -2.86 -8.57
N SER A 356 -12.86 -2.81 -8.90
CA SER A 356 -13.89 -2.05 -8.19
C SER A 356 -14.13 -2.44 -6.72
N THR A 357 -13.42 -3.46 -6.22
CA THR A 357 -13.53 -3.95 -4.84
C THR A 357 -12.28 -3.68 -4.00
N SER A 358 -11.28 -3.01 -4.57
CA SER A 358 -9.99 -2.76 -3.92
C SER A 358 -9.42 -1.38 -4.22
N TYR A 359 -9.69 -0.81 -5.39
CA TYR A 359 -9.16 0.51 -5.76
C TYR A 359 -10.14 1.63 -5.44
N TYR A 360 -9.60 2.83 -5.25
CA TYR A 360 -10.35 4.07 -5.16
C TYR A 360 -9.82 5.14 -6.14
N GLY A 361 -9.05 4.71 -7.14
CA GLY A 361 -8.42 5.57 -8.13
C GLY A 361 -8.23 4.89 -9.48
N HIS A 362 -8.22 5.70 -10.55
CA HIS A 362 -7.97 5.23 -11.91
C HIS A 362 -6.49 5.12 -12.21
N LYS A 363 -6.09 4.03 -12.87
CA LYS A 363 -4.71 3.80 -13.29
C LYS A 363 -4.42 4.49 -14.62
N ILE A 364 -3.24 5.10 -14.69
CA ILE A 364 -2.70 5.71 -15.89
C ILE A 364 -1.24 5.31 -16.08
N ILE A 365 -0.79 5.37 -17.32
CA ILE A 365 0.64 5.35 -17.65
C ILE A 365 0.97 6.74 -18.19
N PHE A 366 1.90 7.42 -17.54
CA PHE A 366 2.33 8.76 -17.91
C PHE A 366 3.76 8.73 -18.45
N LYS A 367 3.94 9.23 -19.67
CA LYS A 367 5.26 9.49 -20.24
C LYS A 367 5.57 10.97 -20.15
N THR A 368 6.61 11.34 -19.40
CA THR A 368 7.02 12.74 -19.26
C THR A 368 7.52 13.31 -20.59
N LYS A 369 7.69 14.63 -20.65
CA LYS A 369 8.39 15.31 -21.75
C LYS A 369 9.82 14.83 -21.98
N PHE A 370 10.49 14.32 -20.94
CA PHE A 370 11.86 13.79 -21.01
C PHE A 370 11.90 12.27 -21.24
N GLY A 371 10.75 11.61 -21.34
CA GLY A 371 10.63 10.22 -21.75
C GLY A 371 10.58 9.19 -20.61
N GLN A 372 10.66 9.60 -19.34
CA GLN A 372 10.45 8.69 -18.20
C GLN A 372 9.00 8.20 -18.16
N MET A 373 8.81 6.97 -17.66
CA MET A 373 7.52 6.31 -17.57
C MET A 373 7.11 6.17 -16.12
N TYR A 374 5.91 6.64 -15.79
CA TYR A 374 5.31 6.49 -14.47
C TYR A 374 3.99 5.74 -14.58
N VAL A 375 3.84 4.67 -13.81
CA VAL A 375 2.55 4.05 -13.58
C VAL A 375 1.97 4.65 -12.31
N ALA A 376 0.82 5.28 -12.46
CA ALA A 376 0.18 6.03 -11.39
C ALA A 376 -1.28 5.63 -11.25
N SER A 377 -1.82 5.82 -10.05
CA SER A 377 -3.24 5.69 -9.77
C SER A 377 -3.72 6.90 -8.99
N LEU A 378 -4.70 7.61 -9.53
CA LEU A 378 -5.19 8.88 -9.00
C LEU A 378 -6.59 8.69 -8.43
N PRO A 379 -6.91 9.22 -7.24
CA PRO A 379 -8.22 9.08 -6.63
C PRO A 379 -9.33 9.66 -7.50
N VAL A 380 -10.48 9.00 -7.47
CA VAL A 380 -11.66 9.40 -8.24
C VAL A 380 -12.90 9.39 -7.38
N LYS A 381 -13.96 9.98 -7.93
CA LYS A 381 -15.30 9.98 -7.33
C LYS A 381 -15.97 8.61 -7.41
N ASP A 382 -15.86 8.00 -8.58
CA ASP A 382 -16.37 6.69 -8.93
C ASP A 382 -15.44 6.03 -9.93
N LEU A 383 -15.32 4.70 -9.86
CA LEU A 383 -14.57 3.93 -10.85
C LEU A 383 -15.46 3.69 -12.07
N LYS A 384 -14.88 3.87 -13.26
CA LYS A 384 -15.51 3.64 -14.56
C LYS A 384 -14.75 2.60 -15.39
N LYS A 385 -15.46 1.89 -16.26
CA LYS A 385 -14.86 0.91 -17.18
C LYS A 385 -14.06 1.58 -18.30
N ASN A 386 -14.54 2.72 -18.77
CA ASN A 386 -13.95 3.52 -19.84
C ASN A 386 -13.73 4.96 -19.37
N PRO A 387 -12.79 5.18 -18.44
CA PRO A 387 -12.51 6.52 -17.93
C PRO A 387 -11.83 7.38 -18.99
N ASP A 388 -12.12 8.68 -18.97
CA ASP A 388 -11.38 9.71 -19.70
C ASP A 388 -10.70 10.71 -18.76
N GLY A 389 -10.02 11.72 -19.33
CA GLY A 389 -9.26 12.70 -18.54
C GLY A 389 -10.11 13.56 -17.60
N ASN A 390 -11.39 13.76 -17.89
CA ASN A 390 -12.31 14.52 -17.05
C ASN A 390 -12.80 13.71 -15.85
N ASP A 391 -12.72 12.39 -15.92
CA ASP A 391 -13.08 11.47 -14.82
C ASP A 391 -12.02 11.43 -13.72
N ILE A 392 -10.84 12.00 -13.95
CA ILE A 392 -9.71 12.01 -13.02
C ILE A 392 -9.46 13.46 -12.55
N PRO A 393 -9.98 13.86 -11.38
CA PRO A 393 -9.75 15.18 -10.84
C PRO A 393 -8.26 15.52 -10.73
N ASN A 394 -7.92 16.78 -11.03
CA ASN A 394 -6.56 17.32 -10.92
C ASN A 394 -5.48 16.58 -11.74
N LEU A 395 -5.85 15.77 -12.74
CA LEU A 395 -4.92 14.95 -13.52
C LEU A 395 -3.68 15.72 -14.01
N HIS A 396 -3.89 16.82 -14.73
CA HIS A 396 -2.78 17.61 -15.28
C HIS A 396 -1.97 18.35 -14.20
N GLU A 397 -2.61 18.80 -13.12
CA GLU A 397 -1.90 19.51 -12.05
C GLU A 397 -0.98 18.55 -11.28
N ILE A 398 -1.49 17.36 -10.92
CA ILE A 398 -0.71 16.29 -10.29
C ILE A 398 0.47 15.92 -11.18
N LEU A 399 0.22 15.62 -12.45
CA LEU A 399 1.28 15.18 -13.36
C LEU A 399 2.33 16.27 -13.64
N SER A 400 1.94 17.54 -13.63
CA SER A 400 2.89 18.67 -13.74
C SER A 400 3.86 18.68 -12.54
N VAL A 401 3.37 18.37 -11.34
CA VAL A 401 4.24 18.18 -10.17
C VAL A 401 5.12 16.94 -10.32
N ILE A 402 4.61 15.81 -10.82
CA ILE A 402 5.43 14.62 -11.04
C ILE A 402 6.61 14.90 -11.99
N GLU A 403 6.37 15.60 -13.10
CA GLU A 403 7.44 16.07 -13.98
C GLU A 403 8.45 16.93 -13.21
N SER A 404 7.96 17.86 -12.38
CA SER A 404 8.81 18.74 -11.57
C SER A 404 9.50 18.04 -10.41
N LEU A 405 9.16 16.79 -10.07
CA LEU A 405 9.72 15.98 -8.97
C LEU A 405 10.66 14.83 -9.41
N HIS A 406 10.99 14.74 -10.71
CA HIS A 406 11.97 13.81 -11.26
C HIS A 406 13.24 13.62 -10.39
N CYS A 407 13.70 12.38 -10.26
CA CYS A 407 14.91 11.99 -9.54
C CYS A 407 15.93 11.36 -10.49
N ASP A 408 17.13 11.94 -10.61
CA ASP A 408 18.21 11.37 -11.42
C ASP A 408 18.88 10.14 -10.76
N MET A 409 18.64 9.91 -9.46
CA MET A 409 19.35 8.87 -8.68
C MET A 409 18.78 7.46 -8.86
N TYR A 410 17.49 7.33 -9.19
CA TYR A 410 16.81 6.04 -9.30
C TYR A 410 15.80 6.09 -10.46
N GLU A 411 15.82 5.08 -11.34
CA GLU A 411 14.90 4.99 -12.47
C GLU A 411 13.44 5.03 -12.01
N ASN A 412 12.64 5.87 -12.68
CA ASN A 412 11.20 6.03 -12.44
C ASN A 412 10.82 6.29 -10.96
N ALA A 413 11.75 6.77 -10.14
CA ALA A 413 11.47 7.20 -8.78
C ALA A 413 11.26 8.71 -8.72
N LEU A 414 10.43 9.15 -7.76
CA LEU A 414 10.34 10.56 -7.40
C LEU A 414 11.24 10.86 -6.21
N LEU A 415 11.86 12.04 -6.23
CA LEU A 415 12.81 12.45 -5.21
C LEU A 415 12.23 12.33 -3.78
N PRO A 416 10.99 12.80 -3.49
CA PRO A 416 10.39 12.65 -2.15
C PRO A 416 10.24 11.20 -1.70
N ILE A 417 9.86 10.31 -2.62
CA ILE A 417 9.68 8.89 -2.32
C ILE A 417 11.02 8.21 -2.11
N ALA A 418 12.02 8.49 -2.94
CA ALA A 418 13.37 7.95 -2.76
C ALA A 418 13.97 8.37 -1.40
N LEU A 419 13.77 9.63 -1.01
CA LEU A 419 14.19 10.14 0.30
C LEU A 419 13.45 9.47 1.45
N THR A 420 12.13 9.32 1.33
CA THR A 420 11.30 8.65 2.35
C THR A 420 11.71 7.20 2.51
N ASN A 421 11.82 6.46 1.39
CA ASN A 421 12.25 5.08 1.36
C ASN A 421 13.62 4.87 2.01
N LYS A 422 14.60 5.74 1.72
CA LYS A 422 15.93 5.68 2.32
C LYS A 422 15.90 5.84 3.85
N LEU A 423 14.91 6.56 4.38
CA LEU A 423 14.77 6.80 5.82
C LEU A 423 13.97 5.73 6.55
N VAL A 424 13.02 5.07 5.88
CA VAL A 424 12.21 3.99 6.46
C VAL A 424 12.80 2.61 6.25
N SER A 425 13.60 2.44 5.19
CA SER A 425 14.25 1.17 4.87
C SER A 425 15.26 0.78 5.95
N LEU A 426 15.02 -0.40 6.53
CA LEU A 426 15.98 -1.09 7.36
C LEU A 426 16.88 -1.92 6.43
N SER A 427 18.19 -1.63 6.38
CA SER A 427 19.08 -2.33 5.45
C SER A 427 19.16 -3.84 5.75
N ALA A 428 19.10 -4.66 4.70
CA ALA A 428 19.08 -6.13 4.84
C ALA A 428 20.30 -6.69 5.62
N HIS A 429 21.48 -6.08 5.44
CA HIS A 429 22.70 -6.35 6.22
C HIS A 429 23.48 -5.04 6.42
N PRO A 430 24.07 -4.74 7.61
CA PRO A 430 24.15 -5.53 8.85
C PRO A 430 22.98 -5.35 9.82
N SER A 431 21.98 -4.51 9.51
CA SER A 431 20.92 -4.13 10.45
C SER A 431 20.09 -5.31 10.95
N THR A 432 19.76 -6.28 10.09
CA THR A 432 19.01 -7.49 10.50
C THR A 432 19.73 -8.29 11.59
N GLN A 433 21.07 -8.40 11.54
CA GLN A 433 21.84 -9.13 12.55
C GLN A 433 21.87 -8.38 13.89
N ILE A 434 22.02 -7.06 13.83
CA ILE A 434 21.96 -6.19 15.01
C ILE A 434 20.58 -6.28 15.68
N LEU A 435 19.52 -6.14 14.89
CA LEU A 435 18.13 -6.24 15.38
C LEU A 435 17.83 -7.64 15.94
N THR A 436 18.34 -8.69 15.30
CA THR A 436 18.20 -10.06 15.80
C THR A 436 18.89 -10.25 17.15
N ASN A 437 20.12 -9.77 17.30
CA ASN A 437 20.87 -9.87 18.55
C ASN A 437 20.21 -9.06 19.67
N PHE A 438 19.77 -7.84 19.36
CA PHE A 438 19.00 -7.00 20.28
C PHE A 438 17.73 -7.71 20.76
N ALA A 439 16.90 -8.19 19.84
CA ALA A 439 15.64 -8.84 20.19
C ALA A 439 15.84 -10.11 21.03
N LYS A 440 16.85 -10.94 20.69
CA LYS A 440 17.21 -12.14 21.48
C LYS A 440 17.71 -11.80 22.88
N ALA A 441 18.39 -10.68 23.08
CA ALA A 441 18.87 -10.25 24.38
C ALA A 441 17.75 -9.68 25.26
N THR A 442 16.74 -9.04 24.66
CA THR A 442 15.63 -8.40 25.38
C THR A 442 14.47 -9.36 25.69
N ILE A 443 14.14 -10.27 24.76
CA ILE A 443 13.04 -11.21 24.95
C ILE A 443 13.49 -12.29 25.93
N THR A 444 12.99 -12.21 27.16
CA THR A 444 13.18 -13.24 28.18
C THR A 444 12.45 -14.52 27.76
N LYS A 445 13.14 -15.66 27.87
CA LYS A 445 12.55 -16.98 27.62
C LYS A 445 11.38 -17.28 28.55
#